data_AF-A0A015NEX1-F1
#
_entry.id   AF-A0A015NEX1-F1
#
_cell.length_a   1.000
_cell.length_b   1.000
_cell.length_c   1.000
_cell.angle_alpha   90.00
_cell.angle_beta   90.00
_cell.angle_gamma   90.00
#
_symmetry.space_group_name_H-M   'P 1'
#
loop_
_entity.id
_entity.type
_entity.pdbx_description
1 polymer ?
#
loop_
_entity_poly.entity_id
_entity_poly.type
_entity_poly.pdbx_seq_one_letter_code
_entity_poly.pdbx_strand_id
1 'polypeptide(L)'
;MANAFQDKIRNKNIEENQDKNEEDEEDEENEDEEDEKEEITMMPMADMLNHKTGFNNARLFRDKGLLEMTAIKKIKKGEQIYNTYGELCSADLLRKYGFVDENNMYDIVELNGQFVVDTLSIDEDTKNKKIEMLLEEDILDDIFVLDTTCEIPPELIITAKVMRMDKAQFKKLQKSEKFPEPKMNLDIKQSLIQLFEKRLAMYKTSIKVKG
;
A
#
# COMPACT_ATOMS: atom_id res chain seq x y z
N MET A 1 -7.49 -6.89 -10.47
CA MET A 1 -7.10 -8.30 -10.70
C MET A 1 -5.98 -8.63 -9.72
N ALA A 2 -5.66 -9.91 -9.50
CA ALA A 2 -4.69 -10.33 -8.49
C ALA A 2 -3.28 -9.98 -8.95
N ASN A 3 -2.49 -9.24 -8.17
CA ASN A 3 -1.09 -8.90 -8.52
C ASN A 3 -0.14 -10.09 -8.29
N ALA A 4 -0.65 -11.32 -8.34
CA ALA A 4 0.07 -12.54 -8.01
C ALA A 4 0.89 -13.11 -9.19
N PHE A 5 0.95 -12.40 -10.32
CA PHE A 5 1.52 -12.88 -11.58
C PHE A 5 3.00 -12.52 -11.79
N GLN A 6 3.64 -11.82 -10.85
CA GLN A 6 4.95 -11.19 -11.07
C GLN A 6 6.16 -12.01 -10.61
N ASP A 7 5.96 -13.22 -10.07
CA ASP A 7 7.07 -14.02 -9.56
C ASP A 7 7.73 -14.87 -10.66
N LYS A 8 9.00 -14.56 -10.96
CA LYS A 8 9.88 -15.41 -11.79
C LYS A 8 10.33 -16.65 -10.99
N ILE A 9 10.44 -17.80 -11.66
CA ILE A 9 10.94 -19.04 -11.02
C ILE A 9 12.37 -18.81 -10.49
N ARG A 10 12.61 -19.14 -9.23
CA ARG A 10 13.96 -19.13 -8.65
C ARG A 10 14.70 -20.36 -9.19
N ASN A 11 15.72 -20.12 -10.03
CA ASN A 11 16.54 -21.15 -10.69
C ASN A 11 16.85 -22.31 -9.73
N LYS A 12 16.22 -23.46 -9.99
CA LYS A 12 16.64 -24.73 -9.40
C LYS A 12 17.90 -25.13 -10.15
N ASN A 13 19.02 -25.23 -9.42
CA ASN A 13 20.27 -25.81 -9.92
C ASN A 13 19.96 -27.21 -10.49
N ILE A 14 19.94 -27.32 -11.81
CA ILE A 14 20.02 -28.58 -12.54
C ILE A 14 21.41 -28.59 -13.13
N GLU A 15 22.25 -29.54 -12.69
CA GLU A 15 23.56 -29.80 -13.26
C GLU A 15 23.38 -30.25 -14.72
N GLU A 16 23.62 -29.34 -15.67
CA GLU A 16 23.62 -29.65 -17.09
C GLU A 16 25.01 -30.12 -17.52
N ASN A 17 25.07 -31.37 -18.03
CA ASN A 17 26.19 -31.89 -18.78
C ASN A 17 26.43 -31.00 -20.01
N GLN A 18 27.67 -30.55 -20.15
CA GLN A 18 28.16 -29.78 -21.29
C GLN A 18 28.09 -30.61 -22.57
N ASP A 19 27.39 -30.10 -23.57
CA ASP A 19 27.85 -30.25 -24.96
C ASP A 19 27.63 -28.92 -25.69
N LYS A 20 28.74 -28.40 -26.19
CA LYS A 20 28.89 -27.12 -26.89
C LYS A 20 28.28 -27.21 -28.28
N ASN A 21 27.56 -26.17 -28.70
CA ASN A 21 27.71 -25.61 -30.03
C ASN A 21 27.35 -24.12 -29.97
N GLU A 22 28.35 -23.32 -30.31
CA GLU A 22 28.33 -21.86 -30.48
C GLU A 22 27.77 -21.56 -31.88
N GLU A 23 26.68 -20.81 -31.98
CA GLU A 23 26.42 -19.93 -33.11
C GLU A 23 25.85 -18.61 -32.56
N ASP A 24 26.66 -17.56 -32.71
CA ASP A 24 26.42 -16.18 -32.32
C ASP A 24 25.33 -15.56 -33.23
N GLU A 25 24.23 -15.10 -32.65
CA GLU A 25 23.39 -14.05 -33.24
C GLU A 25 23.30 -12.91 -32.21
N GLU A 26 24.05 -11.85 -32.50
CA GLU A 26 24.02 -10.57 -31.78
C GLU A 26 22.68 -9.87 -32.09
N ASP A 27 21.67 -10.07 -31.26
CA ASP A 27 20.50 -9.19 -31.23
C ASP A 27 20.79 -8.02 -30.28
N GLU A 28 21.11 -6.87 -30.88
CA GLU A 28 21.06 -5.55 -30.25
C GLU A 28 19.61 -5.29 -29.79
N GLU A 29 19.27 -5.70 -28.57
CA GLU A 29 18.00 -5.33 -27.93
C GLU A 29 18.00 -3.82 -27.64
N ASN A 30 17.30 -3.10 -28.50
CA ASN A 30 16.93 -1.70 -28.32
C ASN A 30 16.21 -1.52 -26.97
N GLU A 31 16.77 -0.66 -26.11
CA GLU A 31 16.16 -0.15 -24.88
C GLU A 31 14.99 0.81 -25.21
N ASP A 32 13.93 0.29 -25.83
CA ASP A 32 12.63 0.96 -25.84
C ASP A 32 11.80 0.36 -24.70
N GLU A 33 11.92 0.95 -23.50
CA GLU A 33 10.97 0.81 -22.39
C GLU A 33 9.61 1.41 -22.81
N GLU A 34 8.98 0.86 -23.84
CA GLU A 34 7.54 0.99 -24.00
C GLU A 34 6.92 0.26 -22.81
N ASP A 35 6.07 0.94 -22.05
CA ASP A 35 5.19 0.35 -21.04
C ASP A 35 4.48 -0.88 -21.66
N GLU A 36 5.05 -2.07 -21.50
CA GLU A 36 4.40 -3.33 -21.83
C GLU A 36 3.16 -3.37 -20.95
N LYS A 37 2.01 -2.96 -21.52
CA LYS A 37 0.72 -3.08 -20.86
C LYS A 37 0.52 -4.55 -20.56
N GLU A 38 0.74 -4.93 -19.30
CA GLU A 38 0.54 -6.29 -18.82
C GLU A 38 -0.83 -6.78 -19.32
N GLU A 39 -0.82 -7.82 -20.17
CA GLU A 39 -2.04 -8.31 -20.79
C GLU A 39 -2.91 -9.02 -19.74
N ILE A 40 -4.03 -8.40 -19.41
CA ILE A 40 -5.01 -8.92 -18.44
C ILE A 40 -5.74 -10.11 -19.08
N THR A 41 -5.50 -11.31 -18.55
CA THR A 41 -6.02 -12.56 -19.12
C THR A 41 -6.74 -13.43 -18.08
N MET A 42 -7.68 -14.24 -18.55
CA MET A 42 -8.35 -15.26 -17.72
C MET A 42 -7.53 -16.54 -17.73
N MET A 43 -7.27 -17.11 -16.56
CA MET A 43 -6.45 -18.30 -16.39
C MET A 43 -7.29 -19.47 -15.85
N PRO A 44 -7.82 -20.34 -16.74
CA PRO A 44 -8.60 -21.49 -16.31
C PRO A 44 -7.83 -22.35 -15.30
N MET A 45 -8.54 -22.93 -14.35
CA MET A 45 -8.01 -23.74 -13.24
C MET A 45 -7.25 -22.94 -12.19
N ALA A 46 -6.38 -22.00 -12.57
CA ALA A 46 -5.68 -21.14 -11.63
C ALA A 46 -6.63 -20.19 -10.89
N ASP A 47 -7.67 -19.71 -11.59
CA ASP A 47 -8.73 -18.87 -11.06
C ASP A 47 -9.65 -19.56 -10.03
N MET A 48 -9.67 -20.89 -9.99
CA MET A 48 -10.44 -21.66 -9.01
C MET A 48 -9.84 -21.61 -7.60
N LEU A 49 -8.57 -21.25 -7.46
CA LEU A 49 -7.90 -21.22 -6.16
C LEU A 49 -8.30 -19.95 -5.40
N ASN A 50 -8.85 -20.16 -4.20
CA ASN A 50 -9.22 -19.06 -3.32
C ASN A 50 -7.98 -18.36 -2.73
N HIS A 51 -8.18 -17.10 -2.36
CA HIS A 51 -7.28 -16.38 -1.48
C HIS A 51 -7.77 -16.47 -0.03
N LYS A 52 -6.81 -16.48 0.90
CA LYS A 52 -7.04 -16.22 2.31
C LYS A 52 -5.76 -15.68 2.93
N THR A 53 -5.85 -14.53 3.60
CA THR A 53 -4.71 -13.81 4.18
C THR A 53 -3.92 -14.70 5.14
N GLY A 54 -2.62 -14.87 4.88
CA GLY A 54 -1.73 -15.73 5.67
C GLY A 54 -1.78 -17.23 5.35
N PHE A 55 -2.73 -17.70 4.53
CA PHE A 55 -2.88 -19.12 4.17
C PHE A 55 -2.27 -19.50 2.81
N ASN A 56 -1.68 -18.54 2.10
CA ASN A 56 -1.02 -18.77 0.81
C ASN A 56 -0.06 -19.98 0.89
N ASN A 57 -0.36 -21.02 0.11
CA ASN A 57 0.38 -22.29 0.07
C ASN A 57 0.66 -22.78 -1.36
N ALA A 58 0.11 -22.12 -2.40
CA ALA A 58 0.45 -22.30 -3.80
C ALA A 58 0.53 -20.94 -4.50
N ARG A 59 1.38 -20.81 -5.52
CA ARG A 59 1.57 -19.56 -6.26
C ARG A 59 1.75 -19.85 -7.75
N LEU A 60 1.26 -18.93 -8.58
CA LEU A 60 1.46 -18.98 -10.02
C LEU A 60 2.81 -18.34 -10.38
N PHE A 61 3.59 -19.06 -11.18
CA PHE A 61 4.87 -18.60 -11.72
C PHE A 61 4.77 -18.54 -13.24
N ARG A 62 5.46 -17.57 -13.85
CA ARG A 62 5.59 -17.47 -15.31
C ARG A 62 6.99 -17.86 -15.73
N ASP A 63 7.11 -18.76 -16.70
CA ASP A 63 8.38 -19.19 -17.26
C ASP A 63 8.25 -19.47 -18.75
N LYS A 64 9.05 -18.80 -19.58
CA LYS A 64 9.15 -19.01 -21.04
C LYS A 64 7.80 -19.20 -21.77
N GLY A 65 6.81 -18.37 -21.45
CA GLY A 65 5.47 -18.42 -22.06
C GLY A 65 4.51 -19.45 -21.44
N LEU A 66 4.94 -20.18 -20.41
CA LEU A 66 4.12 -21.09 -19.61
C LEU A 66 3.77 -20.46 -18.26
N LEU A 67 2.65 -20.92 -17.70
CA LEU A 67 2.18 -20.55 -16.37
C LEU A 67 2.10 -21.81 -15.51
N GLU A 68 2.82 -21.83 -14.40
CA GLU A 68 2.94 -22.98 -13.51
C GLU A 68 2.39 -22.63 -12.12
N MET A 69 1.37 -23.36 -11.66
CA MET A 69 0.87 -23.23 -10.29
C MET A 69 1.62 -24.21 -9.38
N THR A 70 2.48 -23.68 -8.50
CA THR A 70 3.40 -24.49 -7.69
C THR A 70 3.12 -24.33 -6.20
N ALA A 71 3.09 -25.47 -5.49
CA ALA A 71 3.00 -25.47 -4.02
C ALA A 71 4.28 -24.88 -3.40
N ILE A 72 4.11 -23.87 -2.56
CA ILE A 72 5.20 -23.20 -1.83
C ILE A 72 5.31 -23.65 -0.37
N LYS A 73 4.35 -24.45 0.11
CA LYS A 73 4.31 -25.07 1.44
C LYS A 73 3.81 -26.51 1.31
N LYS A 74 4.06 -27.34 2.33
CA LYS A 74 3.49 -28.69 2.41
C LYS A 74 1.96 -28.62 2.58
N ILE A 75 1.22 -29.29 1.71
CA ILE A 75 -0.25 -29.36 1.73
C ILE A 75 -0.66 -30.79 2.05
N LYS A 76 -1.43 -31.01 3.13
CA LYS A 76 -1.89 -32.34 3.53
C LYS A 76 -3.12 -32.76 2.73
N LYS A 77 -3.37 -34.07 2.67
CA LYS A 77 -4.60 -34.60 2.05
C LYS A 77 -5.84 -34.02 2.72
N GLY A 78 -6.72 -33.42 1.92
CA GLY A 78 -7.95 -32.78 2.38
C GLY A 78 -7.82 -31.31 2.80
N GLU A 79 -6.61 -30.75 2.82
CA GLU A 79 -6.43 -29.31 2.99
C GLU A 79 -6.73 -28.58 1.67
N GLN A 80 -7.26 -27.36 1.79
CA GLN A 80 -7.51 -26.51 0.63
C GLN A 80 -6.21 -25.91 0.11
N ILE A 81 -6.10 -25.81 -1.21
CA ILE A 81 -5.02 -25.12 -1.90
C ILE A 81 -5.42 -23.65 -2.02
N TYR A 82 -4.63 -22.77 -1.42
CA TYR A 82 -4.84 -21.33 -1.42
C TYR A 82 -3.77 -20.64 -2.26
N ASN A 83 -4.22 -19.83 -3.20
CA ASN A 83 -3.37 -18.87 -3.90
C ASN A 83 -3.27 -17.57 -3.10
N THR A 84 -2.44 -16.63 -3.55
CA THR A 84 -2.50 -15.23 -3.14
C THR A 84 -3.17 -14.37 -4.21
N TYR A 85 -3.98 -13.38 -3.81
CA TYR A 85 -4.44 -12.32 -4.72
C TYR A 85 -3.60 -11.04 -4.58
N GLY A 86 -2.59 -11.07 -3.71
CA GLY A 86 -1.77 -9.93 -3.30
C GLY A 86 -1.95 -9.62 -1.81
N GLU A 87 -1.23 -8.61 -1.37
CA GLU A 87 -1.32 -8.03 -0.02
C GLU A 87 -2.40 -6.94 -0.04
N LEU A 88 -3.66 -7.37 -0.02
CA LEU A 88 -4.81 -6.48 -0.23
C LEU A 88 -5.54 -6.22 1.08
N CYS A 89 -5.92 -4.96 1.31
CA CYS A 89 -6.78 -4.59 2.44
C CYS A 89 -8.22 -5.10 2.27
N SER A 90 -8.99 -5.10 3.35
CA SER A 90 -10.36 -5.64 3.34
C SER A 90 -11.28 -4.89 2.38
N ALA A 91 -11.10 -3.56 2.25
CA ALA A 91 -11.86 -2.75 1.30
C ALA A 91 -11.61 -3.18 -0.15
N ASP A 92 -10.36 -3.49 -0.49
CA ASP A 92 -9.97 -3.96 -1.83
C ASP A 92 -10.42 -5.39 -2.10
N LEU A 93 -10.31 -6.28 -1.12
CA LEU A 93 -10.85 -7.63 -1.22
C LEU A 93 -12.35 -7.59 -1.51
N LEU A 94 -13.10 -6.76 -0.78
CA LEU A 94 -14.54 -6.62 -0.95
C LEU A 94 -14.88 -6.04 -2.33
N ARG A 95 -14.21 -4.96 -2.72
CA ARG A 95 -14.49 -4.23 -3.96
C ARG A 95 -14.11 -5.02 -5.21
N LYS A 96 -12.99 -5.76 -5.18
CA LYS A 96 -12.47 -6.49 -6.36
C LYS A 96 -12.96 -7.93 -6.42
N TYR A 97 -13.23 -8.58 -5.28
CA TYR A 97 -13.50 -10.02 -5.21
C TYR A 97 -14.77 -10.39 -4.43
N GLY A 98 -15.45 -9.44 -3.78
CA GLY A 98 -16.74 -9.68 -3.13
C GLY A 98 -16.67 -10.41 -1.79
N PHE A 99 -15.51 -10.46 -1.13
CA PHE A 99 -15.37 -11.06 0.20
C PHE A 99 -14.38 -10.25 1.08
N VAL A 100 -14.37 -10.55 2.38
CA VAL A 100 -13.37 -10.04 3.33
C VAL A 100 -12.83 -11.18 4.17
N ASP A 101 -11.60 -11.07 4.64
CA ASP A 101 -11.04 -11.96 5.66
C ASP A 101 -11.30 -11.39 7.07
N GLU A 102 -11.63 -12.24 8.03
CA GLU A 102 -11.88 -11.80 9.41
C GLU A 102 -10.64 -11.19 10.08
N ASN A 103 -9.46 -11.74 9.77
CA ASN A 103 -8.17 -11.28 10.29
C ASN A 103 -7.24 -10.99 9.11
N ASN A 104 -7.30 -9.76 8.60
CA ASN A 104 -6.43 -9.30 7.53
C ASN A 104 -5.30 -8.44 8.08
N MET A 105 -4.05 -8.93 8.00
CA MET A 105 -2.89 -8.18 8.47
C MET A 105 -2.48 -7.03 7.53
N TYR A 106 -3.01 -7.02 6.31
CA TYR A 106 -2.80 -5.98 5.31
C TYR A 106 -3.93 -4.94 5.29
N ASP A 107 -4.78 -4.94 6.33
CA ASP A 107 -5.88 -3.98 6.37
C ASP A 107 -5.37 -2.57 6.62
N ILE A 108 -6.06 -1.60 6.01
CA ILE A 108 -5.70 -0.19 6.10
C ILE A 108 -6.95 0.67 6.28
N VAL A 109 -6.74 1.87 6.80
CA VAL A 109 -7.73 2.94 6.78
C VAL A 109 -7.12 4.13 6.04
N GLU A 110 -7.84 4.57 5.02
CA GLU A 110 -7.52 5.78 4.26
C GLU A 110 -8.10 7.01 4.97
N LEU A 111 -7.26 8.02 5.14
CA LEU A 111 -7.60 9.30 5.71
C LEU A 111 -7.37 10.40 4.66
N ASN A 112 -8.46 10.95 4.14
CA ASN A 112 -8.40 11.97 3.10
C ASN A 112 -7.64 13.23 3.56
N GLY A 113 -6.67 13.67 2.78
CA GLY A 113 -5.78 14.79 3.10
C GLY A 113 -6.52 16.12 3.25
N GLN A 114 -7.53 16.38 2.42
CA GLN A 114 -8.37 17.57 2.56
C GLN A 114 -9.10 17.59 3.92
N PHE A 115 -9.64 16.45 4.36
CA PHE A 115 -10.24 16.33 5.68
C PHE A 115 -9.23 16.57 6.83
N VAL A 116 -7.98 16.10 6.67
CA VAL A 116 -6.90 16.36 7.64
C VAL A 116 -6.64 17.86 7.76
N VAL A 117 -6.43 18.52 6.62
CA VAL A 117 -6.16 19.96 6.55
C VAL A 117 -7.31 20.76 7.16
N ASP A 118 -8.56 20.49 6.77
CA ASP A 118 -9.73 21.20 7.27
C ASP A 118 -9.92 21.02 8.78
N THR A 119 -9.58 19.86 9.30
CA THR A 119 -9.72 19.55 10.72
C THR A 119 -8.64 20.20 11.58
N LEU A 120 -7.41 20.28 11.08
CA LEU A 120 -6.23 20.72 11.83
C LEU A 120 -5.91 22.20 11.66
N SER A 121 -6.43 22.85 10.61
CA SER A 121 -6.26 24.28 10.36
C SER A 121 -6.70 25.11 11.57
N ILE A 122 -5.86 26.05 11.99
CA ILE A 122 -6.22 27.03 13.05
C ILE A 122 -6.62 28.39 12.51
N ASP A 123 -6.34 28.66 11.23
CA ASP A 123 -6.60 29.92 10.57
C ASP A 123 -6.82 29.72 9.07
N GLU A 124 -7.77 30.44 8.48
CA GLU A 124 -8.03 30.39 7.03
C GLU A 124 -7.05 31.27 6.23
N ASP A 125 -6.47 32.29 6.86
CA ASP A 125 -5.60 33.27 6.19
C ASP A 125 -4.31 32.64 5.61
N THR A 126 -3.73 31.65 6.32
CA THR A 126 -2.49 30.99 5.90
C THR A 126 -2.70 29.56 5.40
N LYS A 127 -3.94 29.03 5.49
CA LYS A 127 -4.29 27.65 5.14
C LYS A 127 -3.82 27.25 3.74
N ASN A 128 -4.22 27.99 2.71
CA ASN A 128 -3.88 27.65 1.32
C ASN A 128 -2.36 27.64 1.08
N LYS A 129 -1.65 28.60 1.66
CA LYS A 129 -0.18 28.65 1.54
C LYS A 129 0.50 27.50 2.27
N LYS A 130 -0.05 27.06 3.41
CA LYS A 130 0.43 25.87 4.12
C LYS A 130 0.22 24.61 3.28
N ILE A 131 -0.93 24.47 2.62
CA ILE A 131 -1.25 23.37 1.70
C ILE A 131 -0.27 23.36 0.52
N GLU A 132 -0.13 24.50 -0.17
CA GLU A 132 0.79 24.64 -1.31
C GLU A 132 2.21 24.20 -0.95
N MET A 133 2.76 24.70 0.16
CA MET A 133 4.10 24.32 0.61
C MET A 133 4.22 22.83 0.97
N LEU A 134 3.18 22.21 1.56
CA LEU A 134 3.23 20.80 1.90
C LEU A 134 3.12 19.89 0.66
N LEU A 135 2.39 20.33 -0.37
CA LEU A 135 2.29 19.62 -1.65
C LEU A 135 3.58 19.73 -2.47
N GLU A 136 4.20 20.92 -2.50
CA GLU A 136 5.47 21.16 -3.21
C GLU A 136 6.60 20.24 -2.71
N GLU A 137 6.52 19.80 -1.45
CA GLU A 137 7.53 18.99 -0.78
C GLU A 137 7.10 17.52 -0.64
N ASP A 138 6.01 17.12 -1.29
CA ASP A 138 5.48 15.75 -1.28
C ASP A 138 5.16 15.23 0.14
N ILE A 139 4.79 16.14 1.06
CA ILE A 139 4.43 15.84 2.45
C ILE A 139 2.92 15.67 2.59
N LEU A 140 2.14 16.50 1.89
CA LEU A 140 0.69 16.36 1.86
C LEU A 140 0.30 15.56 0.62
N ASP A 141 -0.42 14.47 0.83
CA ASP A 141 -1.03 13.66 -0.23
C ASP A 141 -2.56 13.73 -0.11
N ASP A 142 -3.27 13.28 -1.15
CA ASP A 142 -4.72 13.13 -1.17
C ASP A 142 -5.21 12.13 -0.11
N ILE A 143 -4.38 11.15 0.24
CA ILE A 143 -4.70 10.09 1.20
C ILE A 143 -3.49 9.80 2.10
N PHE A 144 -3.71 9.84 3.41
CA PHE A 144 -2.83 9.21 4.39
C PHE A 144 -3.30 7.79 4.69
N VAL A 145 -2.38 6.84 4.73
CA VAL A 145 -2.68 5.43 5.02
C VAL A 145 -2.31 5.12 6.47
N LEU A 146 -3.26 4.53 7.21
CA LEU A 146 -3.02 3.94 8.53
C LEU A 146 -3.17 2.43 8.41
N ASP A 147 -2.12 1.68 8.70
CA ASP A 147 -2.11 0.21 8.60
C ASP A 147 -2.23 -0.47 9.98
N THR A 148 -2.07 -1.79 9.99
CA THR A 148 -2.17 -2.60 11.21
C THR A 148 -1.01 -2.44 12.19
N THR A 149 0.09 -1.77 11.81
CA THR A 149 1.20 -1.46 12.72
C THR A 149 0.81 -0.44 13.79
N CYS A 150 -0.29 0.30 13.54
CA CYS A 150 -0.78 1.40 14.38
C CYS A 150 0.23 2.56 14.50
N GLU A 151 1.19 2.66 13.58
CA GLU A 151 2.10 3.80 13.48
C GLU A 151 1.43 4.96 12.74
N ILE A 152 1.79 6.19 13.13
CA ILE A 152 1.29 7.40 12.47
C ILE A 152 2.31 7.81 11.41
N PRO A 153 1.90 7.99 10.14
CA PRO A 153 2.80 8.43 9.08
C PRO A 153 3.54 9.73 9.48
N PRO A 154 4.87 9.80 9.31
CA PRO A 154 5.65 11.01 9.57
C PRO A 154 5.06 12.24 8.88
N GLU A 155 4.57 12.07 7.66
CA GLU A 155 3.95 13.07 6.79
C GLU A 155 2.69 13.66 7.44
N LEU A 156 1.87 12.81 8.07
CA LEU A 156 0.68 13.22 8.81
C LEU A 156 1.06 14.03 10.06
N ILE A 157 2.16 13.67 10.75
CA ILE A 157 2.68 14.43 11.90
C ILE A 157 3.20 15.80 11.47
N ILE A 158 3.93 15.87 10.36
CA ILE A 158 4.46 17.13 9.82
C ILE A 158 3.33 18.03 9.35
N THR A 159 2.37 17.48 8.60
CA THR A 159 1.15 18.17 8.19
C THR A 159 0.42 18.75 9.40
N ALA A 160 0.20 17.95 10.44
CA ALA A 160 -0.43 18.42 11.66
C ALA A 160 0.34 19.57 12.31
N LYS A 161 1.68 19.52 12.35
CA LYS A 161 2.50 20.60 12.89
C LYS A 161 2.34 21.89 12.10
N VAL A 162 2.47 21.82 10.77
CA VAL A 162 2.40 22.98 9.89
C VAL A 162 1.00 23.62 9.94
N MET A 163 -0.05 22.81 9.91
CA MET A 163 -1.43 23.31 9.99
C MET A 163 -1.72 24.02 11.32
N ARG A 164 -1.08 23.59 12.41
CA ARG A 164 -1.20 24.17 13.76
C ARG A 164 -0.24 25.32 14.05
N MET A 165 0.63 25.72 13.11
CA MET A 165 1.52 26.86 13.30
C MET A 165 0.77 28.19 13.27
N ASP A 166 1.08 29.08 14.19
CA ASP A 166 0.62 30.47 14.11
C ASP A 166 1.32 31.25 12.96
N LYS A 167 0.85 32.47 12.68
CA LYS A 167 1.39 33.31 11.60
C LYS A 167 2.89 33.63 11.77
N ALA A 168 3.39 33.73 13.00
CA ALA A 168 4.80 34.04 13.25
C ALA A 168 5.69 32.81 13.06
N GLN A 169 5.22 31.63 13.50
CA GLN A 169 5.87 30.34 13.28
C GLN A 169 5.89 29.99 11.79
N PHE A 170 4.77 30.17 11.08
CA PHE A 170 4.69 29.90 9.65
C PHE A 170 5.62 30.82 8.84
N LYS A 171 5.71 32.12 9.18
CA LYS A 171 6.70 33.02 8.55
C LYS A 171 8.15 32.59 8.78
N LYS A 172 8.47 31.95 9.90
CA LYS A 172 9.81 31.39 10.14
C LYS A 172 10.05 30.18 9.25
N LEU A 173 9.06 29.29 9.13
CA LEU A 173 9.10 28.15 8.21
C LEU A 173 9.36 28.61 6.78
N GLN A 174 8.58 29.57 6.28
CA GLN A 174 8.73 30.15 4.93
C GLN A 174 10.12 30.76 4.65
N LYS A 175 10.81 31.27 5.67
CA LYS A 175 12.16 31.83 5.50
C LYS A 175 13.26 30.77 5.55
N SER A 176 13.01 29.69 6.28
CA SER A 176 14.00 28.63 6.50
C SER A 176 13.88 27.48 5.51
N GLU A 177 12.69 27.29 4.92
CA GLU A 177 12.32 26.15 4.08
C GLU A 177 12.64 24.79 4.72
N LYS A 178 12.67 24.75 6.06
CA LYS A 178 12.96 23.55 6.85
C LYS A 178 11.73 23.10 7.60
N PHE A 179 11.13 22.01 7.14
CA PHE A 179 9.98 21.40 7.78
C PHE A 179 10.34 20.87 9.18
N PRO A 180 9.38 20.89 10.12
CA PRO A 180 9.60 20.37 11.45
C PRO A 180 9.81 18.85 11.40
N GLU A 181 10.70 18.32 12.25
CA GLU A 181 10.86 16.87 12.39
C GLU A 181 9.54 16.18 12.79
N PRO A 182 9.29 14.93 12.40
CA PRO A 182 8.06 14.17 12.70
C PRO A 182 7.97 13.67 14.16
N LYS A 183 8.41 14.48 15.13
CA LYS A 183 8.37 14.17 16.56
C LYS A 183 7.02 14.49 17.18
N MET A 184 6.38 13.50 17.80
CA MET A 184 5.13 13.71 18.52
C MET A 184 5.35 14.58 19.78
N ASN A 185 4.55 15.62 19.94
CA ASN A 185 4.45 16.40 21.19
C ASN A 185 3.00 16.35 21.72
N LEU A 186 2.75 16.89 22.92
CA LEU A 186 1.43 16.80 23.56
C LEU A 186 0.33 17.47 22.73
N ASP A 187 0.60 18.66 22.19
CA ASP A 187 -0.39 19.45 21.43
C ASP A 187 -0.77 18.77 20.10
N ILE A 188 0.22 18.19 19.40
CA ILE A 188 -0.01 17.45 18.16
C ILE A 188 -0.73 16.14 18.44
N LYS A 189 -0.37 15.44 19.52
CA LYS A 189 -1.10 14.24 19.94
C LYS A 189 -2.57 14.53 20.20
N GLN A 190 -2.88 15.61 20.91
CA GLN A 190 -4.27 16.03 21.15
C GLN A 190 -4.99 16.39 19.84
N SER A 191 -4.31 17.07 18.93
CA SER A 191 -4.87 17.45 17.63
C SER A 191 -5.18 16.23 16.76
N LEU A 192 -4.29 15.23 16.75
CA LEU A 192 -4.50 13.96 16.03
C LEU A 192 -5.61 13.11 16.67
N ILE A 193 -5.73 13.09 18.00
CA ILE A 193 -6.86 12.44 18.68
C ILE A 193 -8.17 13.07 18.21
N GLN A 194 -8.27 14.41 18.22
CA GLN A 194 -9.47 15.11 17.74
C GLN A 194 -9.78 14.81 16.26
N LEU A 195 -8.74 14.71 15.43
CA LEU A 195 -8.87 14.31 14.02
C LEU A 195 -9.49 12.92 13.90
N PHE A 196 -8.98 11.94 14.65
CA PHE A 196 -9.48 10.57 14.62
C PHE A 196 -10.89 10.46 15.22
N GLU A 197 -11.19 11.19 16.30
CA GLU A 197 -12.54 11.25 16.87
C GLU A 197 -13.55 11.82 15.85
N LYS A 198 -13.20 12.90 15.15
CA LYS A 198 -14.03 13.45 14.06
C LYS A 198 -14.19 12.45 12.92
N ARG A 199 -13.13 11.75 12.53
CA ARG A 199 -13.19 10.71 11.49
C ARG A 199 -14.08 9.54 11.90
N LEU A 200 -14.01 9.11 13.16
CA LEU A 200 -14.86 8.06 13.73
C LEU A 200 -16.33 8.49 13.80
N ALA A 201 -16.59 9.76 14.12
CA ALA A 201 -17.95 10.32 14.15
C ALA A 201 -18.65 10.36 12.78
N MET A 202 -17.91 10.18 11.67
CA MET A 202 -18.50 10.03 10.34
C MET A 202 -19.23 8.69 10.14
N TYR A 203 -18.91 7.67 10.93
CA TYR A 203 -19.60 6.39 10.87
C TYR A 203 -20.95 6.49 11.60
N LYS A 204 -21.99 5.91 11.00
CA LYS A 204 -23.35 5.89 11.59
C LYS A 204 -23.44 5.10 12.90
N THR A 205 -22.48 4.23 13.17
CA THR A 205 -22.46 3.34 14.34
C THR A 205 -21.07 3.32 14.96
N SER A 206 -21.01 3.06 16.27
CA SER A 206 -19.76 2.86 17.01
C SER A 206 -19.45 1.37 17.20
N ILE A 207 -18.18 1.07 17.47
CA ILE A 207 -17.76 -0.28 17.87
C ILE A 207 -18.35 -0.58 19.26
N LYS A 208 -19.08 -1.69 19.38
CA LYS A 208 -19.42 -2.25 20.69
C LYS A 208 -18.14 -2.87 21.27
N VAL A 209 -17.58 -2.24 22.29
CA VAL A 209 -16.54 -2.90 23.10
C VAL A 209 -17.22 -4.11 23.74
N LYS A 210 -16.83 -5.33 23.33
CA LYS A 210 -17.19 -6.53 24.07
C LYS A 210 -16.44 -6.46 25.39
N GLY A 211 -17.19 -6.20 26.48
CA GLY A 211 -16.69 -6.28 27.85
C GLY A 211 -16.41 -7.71 28.29
#